data_AF-A0A951C6X1-F1
#
_entry.id   AF-A0A951C6X1-F1
#
_cell.length_a   1.000
_cell.length_b   1.000
_cell.length_c   1.000
_cell.angle_alpha   90.00
_cell.angle_beta   90.00
_cell.angle_gamma   90.00
#
_symmetry.space_group_name_H-M   'P 1'
#
loop_
_entity.id
_entity.type
_entity.pdbx_description
1 polymer ?
#
loop_
_entity_poly.entity_id
_entity_poly.type
_entity_poly.pdbx_seq_one_letter_code
_entity_poly.pdbx_strand_id
1 'polypeptide(L)' 'MPFENRVNPYGDIFRSPGRGTFMGNRGGALHNDQREIVRPYKDRRWIACVLEFRGRKRSVMTP' A
#
# COMPACT_ATOMS: atom_id res chain seq x y z
N MET A 1 5.91 -10.06 11.32
CA MET A 1 6.08 -10.39 9.89
C MET A 1 5.62 -9.20 9.03
N PRO A 2 6.24 -8.94 7.87
CA PRO A 2 5.87 -7.79 7.04
C PRO A 2 4.46 -7.92 6.45
N PHE A 3 3.79 -6.78 6.25
CA PHE A 3 2.51 -6.71 5.53
C PHE A 3 2.71 -7.01 4.04
N GLU A 4 1.64 -7.46 3.39
CA GLU A 4 1.56 -7.62 1.94
C GLU A 4 1.22 -6.26 1.31
N ASN A 5 2.20 -5.37 1.27
CA ASN A 5 2.01 -3.98 0.83
C ASN A 5 3.20 -3.44 0.03
N ARG A 6 3.88 -4.33 -0.68
CA ARG A 6 4.90 -4.00 -1.69
C ARG A 6 4.39 -4.38 -3.06
N VAL A 7 4.80 -3.64 -4.07
CA VAL A 7 4.36 -3.83 -5.45
C VAL A 7 5.60 -4.05 -6.30
N ASN A 8 5.61 -5.13 -7.08
CA ASN A 8 6.68 -5.40 -8.04
C ASN A 8 6.42 -4.65 -9.37
N PRO A 9 7.34 -4.67 -10.34
CA PRO A 9 7.12 -4.02 -11.64
C PRO A 9 5.92 -4.53 -12.45
N TYR A 10 5.43 -5.74 -12.17
CA TYR A 10 4.27 -6.34 -12.82
C TYR A 10 2.94 -5.99 -12.14
N GLY A 11 2.99 -5.32 -10.98
CA GLY A 11 1.81 -4.92 -10.21
C GLY A 11 1.38 -5.93 -9.14
N ASP A 12 2.13 -7.02 -8.94
CA ASP A 12 1.82 -7.99 -7.89
C ASP A 12 2.10 -7.41 -6.51
N ILE A 13 1.16 -7.62 -5.60
CA ILE A 13 1.30 -7.21 -4.21
C ILE A 13 1.92 -8.36 -3.42
N PHE A 14 3.01 -8.10 -2.68
CA PHE A 14 3.75 -9.13 -1.96
C PHE A 14 4.29 -8.64 -0.61
N ARG A 15 4.76 -9.60 0.21
CA ARG A 15 5.37 -9.36 1.53
C ARG A 15 6.89 -9.18 1.40
N SER A 16 7.43 -8.10 1.93
CA SER A 16 8.88 -7.89 2.01
C SER A 16 9.24 -6.90 3.12
N PRO A 17 10.39 -7.07 3.80
CA PRO A 17 10.88 -6.12 4.80
C PRO A 17 11.43 -4.83 4.17
N GLY A 18 11.70 -4.81 2.86
CA GLY A 18 12.21 -3.63 2.17
C GLY A 18 11.25 -2.44 2.25
N ARG A 19 11.78 -1.21 2.26
CA ARG A 19 10.98 0.02 2.12
C ARG A 19 11.06 0.46 0.64
N GLY A 20 9.91 0.75 0.04
CA GLY A 20 9.87 1.35 -1.29
C GLY A 20 10.36 2.79 -1.28
N THR A 21 10.50 3.41 -2.46
CA THR A 21 10.88 4.82 -2.62
C THR A 21 9.68 5.78 -2.57
N PHE A 22 8.47 5.26 -2.78
CA PHE A 22 7.21 5.99 -2.74
C PHE A 22 6.13 5.16 -2.03
N MET A 23 5.07 5.84 -1.58
CA MET A 23 3.84 5.21 -1.12
C MET A 23 2.74 5.51 -2.13
N GLY A 24 1.95 4.52 -2.52
CA GLY A 24 0.88 4.73 -3.48
C GLY A 24 0.04 3.48 -3.70
N ASN A 25 -1.12 3.67 -4.30
CA ASN A 25 -2.00 2.60 -4.73
C ASN A 25 -2.91 3.06 -5.88
N ARG A 26 -3.72 2.14 -6.39
CA ARG A 26 -4.66 2.38 -7.48
C ARG A 26 -6.10 2.43 -6.96
N GLY A 27 -6.44 3.53 -6.29
CA GLY A 27 -7.72 3.73 -5.59
C GLY A 27 -7.70 3.23 -4.15
N GLY A 28 -8.78 3.50 -3.41
CA GLY A 28 -8.90 3.45 -1.93
C GLY A 28 -8.35 2.22 -1.16
N ALA A 29 -9.16 1.59 -0.30
CA ALA A 29 -8.71 0.45 0.50
C ALA A 29 -8.62 -0.82 -0.35
N LEU A 30 -7.45 -1.47 -0.34
CA LEU A 30 -7.21 -2.77 -1.00
C LEU A 30 -7.32 -3.95 -0.04
N HIS A 31 -7.35 -3.66 1.26
CA HIS A 31 -7.36 -4.62 2.36
C HIS A 31 -8.68 -4.65 3.12
N ASN A 32 -8.95 -5.76 3.80
CA ASN A 32 -10.02 -5.89 4.79
C ASN A 32 -9.56 -5.47 6.20
N ASP A 33 -10.45 -5.52 7.18
CA ASP A 33 -10.17 -5.16 8.57
C ASP A 33 -9.09 -6.06 9.23
N GLN A 34 -8.90 -7.26 8.69
CA GLN A 34 -7.87 -8.22 9.07
C GLN A 34 -6.50 -7.95 8.41
N ARG A 35 -6.39 -6.87 7.62
CA ARG A 35 -5.17 -6.46 6.87
C ARG A 35 -4.73 -7.44 5.81
N GLU A 36 -5.68 -8.15 5.21
CA GLU A 36 -5.48 -9.05 4.08
C GLU A 36 -5.83 -8.34 2.78
N ILE A 37 -5.02 -8.50 1.74
CA ILE A 37 -5.31 -7.93 0.43
C ILE A 37 -6.44 -8.75 -0.21
N VAL A 38 -7.54 -8.07 -0.54
CA VAL A 38 -8.73 -8.72 -1.13
C VAL A 38 -8.98 -8.30 -2.57
N ARG A 39 -8.21 -7.34 -3.09
CA ARG A 39 -8.31 -6.84 -4.46
C ARG A 39 -7.00 -6.20 -4.92
N PRO A 40 -6.66 -6.25 -6.22
CA PRO A 40 -5.45 -5.65 -6.76
C PRO A 40 -5.55 -4.11 -6.92
N TYR A 41 -6.77 -3.59 -7.12
CA TYR A 41 -7.05 -2.16 -7.24
C TYR A 41 -8.52 -1.87 -6.90
N LYS A 42 -8.84 -0.61 -6.57
CA LYS A 42 -10.22 -0.14 -6.35
C LYS A 42 -10.70 0.79 -7.45
N ASP A 43 -9.83 1.63 -7.99
CA ASP A 43 -10.17 2.66 -8.97
C ASP A 43 -9.19 2.64 -10.15
N ARG A 44 -9.45 3.46 -11.18
CA ARG A 44 -8.54 3.57 -12.35
C ARG A 44 -7.30 4.42 -12.09
N ARG A 45 -7.38 5.38 -11.17
CA ARG A 45 -6.35 6.41 -10.93
C ARG A 45 -5.22 5.87 -10.05
N TRP A 46 -3.99 6.26 -10.37
CA TRP A 46 -2.83 6.07 -9.51
C TRP A 46 -2.63 7.29 -8.62
N ILE A 47 -2.36 7.03 -7.34
CA ILE A 47 -1.91 8.05 -6.39
C ILE A 47 -0.54 7.64 -5.92
N ALA A 48 0.40 8.58 -5.92
CA ALA A 48 1.73 8.42 -5.35
C ALA A 48 2.04 9.59 -4.44
N CYS A 49 2.67 9.29 -3.31
CA CYS A 49 3.04 10.22 -2.26
C CYS A 49 4.49 9.98 -1.85
N VAL A 50 5.14 11.06 -1.40
CA VAL A 50 6.40 10.96 -0.65
C VAL A 50 6.19 10.14 0.64
N LEU A 51 7.25 9.49 1.11
CA LEU A 51 7.18 8.64 2.30
C LEU A 51 7.09 9.42 3.61
N GLU A 52 7.50 10.70 3.59
CA GLU A 52 7.58 11.56 4.77
C GLU A 52 7.01 12.93 4.41
N PHE A 53 5.95 13.32 5.12
CA PHE A 53 5.27 14.58 4.89
C PHE A 53 4.84 15.19 6.21
N ARG A 54 5.45 16.33 6.57
CA ARG A 54 5.10 17.11 7.77
C ARG A 54 5.04 16.29 9.06
N GLY A 55 5.95 15.33 9.23
CA GLY A 55 5.99 14.44 10.41
C GLY A 55 4.78 13.52 10.61
N ARG A 56 3.88 13.42 9.63
CA ARG A 56 2.65 12.61 9.74
C ARG A 56 2.99 11.12 9.78
N LYS A 57 2.44 10.43 10.78
CA LYS A 57 2.52 8.98 10.92
C LYS A 57 1.11 8.42 11.03
N ARG A 58 0.90 7.23 10.46
CA ARG A 58 -0.36 6.48 10.56
C ARG A 58 -0.07 5.01 10.73
N SER A 59 -0.96 4.30 11.41
CA SER A 59 -1.01 2.86 11.30
C SER A 59 -1.34 2.49 9.85
N VAL A 60 -0.53 1.60 9.27
CA VAL A 60 -0.75 1.12 7.90
C VAL A 60 -1.88 0.11 7.88
N MET A 61 -2.61 0.07 6.76
CA MET A 61 -3.73 -0.86 6.54
C MET A 61 -4.80 -0.78 7.64
N THR A 62 -5.19 0.43 8.04
CA THR A 62 -6.40 0.66 8.85
C THR A 62 -7.64 0.73 7.95
N PRO A 63 -8.84 0.39 8.46
CA PRO A 63 -10.11 0.66 7.76
C PRO A 63 -10.28 2.15 7.43
#